data_AF-A0A349B1N6-F1
#
_entry.id   AF-A0A349B1N6-F1
#
_cell.length_a   1.000
_cell.length_b   1.000
_cell.length_c   1.000
_cell.angle_alpha   90.00
_cell.angle_beta   90.00
_cell.angle_gamma   90.00
#
_symmetry.space_group_name_H-M   'P 1'
#
loop_
_entity.id
_entity.type
_entity.pdbx_description
1 polymer ?
#
loop_
_entity_poly.entity_id
_entity_poly.type
_entity_poly.pdbx_seq_one_letter_code
_entity_poly.pdbx_strand_id
1 'polypeptide(L)' 'MQIVGHGGFDVVVNAGAWTAVDDCEADPDRAYLVNALACRWLADACRQTGTHLVQVSTDYVFDG' A
#
# COMPACT_ATOMS: atom_id res chain seq x y z
N MET A 1 1.40 14.69 6.55
CA MET A 1 1.05 13.51 5.76
C MET A 1 -0.35 13.73 5.22
N GLN A 2 -0.49 13.94 3.91
CA GLN A 2 -1.76 14.35 3.31
C GLN A 2 -2.34 13.15 2.56
N ILE A 3 -3.38 12.53 3.13
CA ILE A 3 -4.24 11.61 2.38
C ILE A 3 -5.13 12.49 1.50
N VAL A 4 -5.06 12.32 0.18
CA VAL A 4 -5.97 12.98 -0.74
C VAL A 4 -7.30 12.23 -0.70
N GLY A 5 -8.31 12.80 -0.04
CA GLY A 5 -9.62 12.18 0.10
C GLY A 5 -10.66 13.13 0.69
N HIS A 6 -11.04 14.15 -0.07
CA HIS A 6 -12.22 14.99 0.22
C HIS A 6 -13.44 14.55 -0.61
N GLY A 7 -13.55 13.26 -0.94
CA GLY A 7 -14.63 12.70 -1.75
C GLY A 7 -15.08 11.34 -1.25
N GLY A 8 -16.39 11.08 -1.28
CA GLY A 8 -17.01 9.80 -0.96
C GLY A 8 -16.70 8.76 -2.04
N PHE A 9 -15.50 8.18 -1.99
CA PHE A 9 -15.16 7.03 -2.81
C PHE A 9 -15.69 5.75 -2.15
N ASP A 10 -16.39 4.92 -2.92
CA ASP A 10 -16.84 3.61 -2.45
C ASP A 10 -15.67 2.62 -2.34
N VAL A 11 -14.68 2.74 -3.25
CA VAL A 11 -13.53 1.83 -3.36
C VAL A 11 -12.25 2.61 -3.70
N VAL A 12 -11.13 2.20 -3.09
CA VAL A 12 -9.75 2.55 -3.46
C VAL A 12 -9.02 1.29 -3.89
N VAL A 13 -8.32 1.35 -5.03
CA VAL A 13 -7.43 0.28 -5.49
C VAL A 13 -5.99 0.78 -5.39
N ASN A 14 -5.19 0.19 -4.50
CA ASN A 14 -3.78 0.52 -4.38
C ASN A 14 -2.94 -0.34 -5.33
N ALA A 15 -2.49 0.29 -6.42
CA ALA A 15 -1.51 -0.25 -7.35
C ALA A 15 -0.10 0.36 -7.15
N GLY A 16 0.08 1.19 -6.12
CA GLY A 16 1.37 1.77 -5.76
C GLY A 16 2.22 0.79 -4.95
N ALA A 17 3.39 0.44 -5.47
CA ALA A 17 4.39 -0.38 -4.81
C ALA A 17 5.78 -0.04 -5.37
N TRP A 18 6.83 -0.34 -4.61
CA TRP A 18 8.19 -0.43 -5.13
C TRP A 18 8.45 -1.89 -5.53
N THR A 19 8.62 -2.11 -6.84
CA THR A 19 8.67 -3.44 -7.45
C THR A 19 10.06 -3.86 -7.96
N ALA A 20 11.08 -3.02 -7.78
CA ALA A 20 12.46 -3.40 -8.07
C ALA A 20 12.98 -4.26 -6.92
N VAL A 21 12.85 -5.60 -7.04
CA VAL A 21 13.09 -6.57 -5.95
C VAL A 21 14.53 -6.44 -5.41
N ASP A 22 15.52 -6.44 -6.29
CA ASP A 22 16.93 -6.32 -5.90
C ASP A 22 17.20 -5.03 -5.10
N ASP A 23 16.59 -3.91 -5.51
CA ASP A 23 16.73 -2.65 -4.79
C ASP A 23 15.99 -2.67 -3.44
N CYS A 24 14.86 -3.40 -3.35
CA CYS A 24 14.12 -3.57 -2.10
C CYS A 24 14.90 -4.42 -1.09
N GLU A 25 15.67 -5.41 -1.56
CA GLU A 25 16.58 -6.18 -0.71
C GLU A 25 17.76 -5.34 -0.23
N ALA A 26 18.27 -4.44 -1.08
CA ALA A 26 19.36 -3.54 -0.75
C ALA A 26 18.94 -2.40 0.21
N ASP A 27 17.69 -1.96 0.16
CA ASP A 27 17.11 -0.90 1.02
C ASP A 27 15.77 -1.35 1.64
N PRO A 28 15.82 -2.24 2.66
CA PRO A 28 14.63 -2.81 3.27
C PRO A 28 13.79 -1.78 4.03
N ASP A 29 14.39 -0.70 4.54
CA ASP A 29 13.67 0.36 5.24
C ASP A 29 12.76 1.13 4.28
N ARG A 30 13.28 1.47 3.10
CA ARG A 30 12.47 2.11 2.07
C ARG A 30 11.45 1.14 1.45
N ALA A 31 11.82 -0.13 1.26
CA ALA A 31 10.87 -1.16 0.85
C ALA A 31 9.71 -1.28 1.85
N TYR A 32 10.00 -1.29 3.15
CA TYR A 32 9.00 -1.33 4.21
C TYR A 32 8.13 -0.07 4.22
N LEU A 33 8.73 1.12 4.05
CA LEU A 33 8.01 2.38 3.97
C LEU A 33 6.98 2.38 2.83
N VAL A 34 7.37 1.92 1.65
CA VAL A 34 6.50 1.95 0.46
C VAL A 34 5.51 0.78 0.45
N ASN A 35 5.98 -0.45 0.67
CA ASN A 35 5.17 -1.66 0.45
C ASN A 35 4.35 -2.06 1.68
N ALA A 36 4.71 -1.60 2.89
CA ALA A 36 3.98 -1.92 4.12
C ALA A 36 3.30 -0.68 4.74
N LEU A 37 4.08 0.36 5.08
CA LEU A 37 3.53 1.51 5.81
C LEU A 37 2.55 2.33 4.97
N ALA A 38 2.84 2.57 3.70
CA ALA A 38 1.89 3.27 2.83
C ALA A 38 0.56 2.51 2.68
N CYS A 39 0.60 1.18 2.56
CA CYS A 39 -0.60 0.34 2.57
C CYS A 39 -1.38 0.49 3.88
N ARG A 40 -0.70 0.45 5.04
CA ARG A 40 -1.34 0.67 6.34
C ARG A 40 -2.03 2.04 6.40
N TRP A 41 -1.37 3.09 5.92
CA TRP A 41 -1.94 4.43 5.92
C TRP A 41 -3.18 4.55 5.05
N LEU A 42 -3.20 3.89 3.88
CA LEU A 42 -4.39 3.80 3.04
C LEU A 42 -5.52 3.04 3.74
N ALA A 43 -5.19 1.93 4.41
CA ALA A 43 -6.18 1.15 5.17
C ALA A 43 -6.80 1.98 6.31
N ASP A 44 -5.97 2.72 7.05
CA ASP A 44 -6.43 3.60 8.12
C ASP A 44 -7.32 4.74 7.58
N ALA A 45 -6.99 5.30 6.42
CA ALA A 45 -7.82 6.31 5.78
C ALA A 45 -9.17 5.76 5.29
N CYS A 46 -9.15 4.62 4.59
CA CYS A 46 -10.36 3.98 4.08
C CYS A 46 -11.32 3.59 5.22
N ARG A 47 -10.77 3.12 6.35
CA ARG A 47 -11.55 2.81 7.56
C ARG A 47 -12.24 4.04 8.16
N GLN A 48 -11.62 5.21 8.08
CA GLN A 48 -12.21 6.46 8.58
C GLN A 48 -13.34 6.97 7.69
N THR A 49 -13.33 6.64 6.40
CA THR A 49 -14.31 7.12 5.41
C THR A 49 -15.38 6.10 5.05
N GLY A 50 -15.27 4.85 5.54
CA GLY A 50 -16.16 3.76 5.14
C GLY A 50 -15.90 3.25 3.71
N THR A 51 -14.72 3.55 3.15
CA THR A 51 -14.31 3.15 1.81
C THR A 51 -13.72 1.74 1.83
N HIS A 52 -13.99 0.93 0.81
CA HIS A 52 -13.31 -0.35 0.64
C HIS A 52 -11.91 -0.17 0.07
N LEU A 53 -10.93 -0.93 0.56
CA LEU A 53 -9.56 -0.94 0.02
C LEU A 53 -9.27 -2.28 -0.66
N VAL A 54 -8.77 -2.22 -1.89
CA VAL A 54 -8.14 -3.35 -2.60
C VAL A 54 -6.65 -3.10 -2.64
N GLN A 55 -5.88 -3.96 -1.97
CA GLN A 55 -4.41 -3.94 -2.01
C GLN A 55 -3.91 -5.02 -2.97
N VAL A 56 -3.18 -4.62 -4.01
CA VAL A 56 -2.47 -5.57 -4.86
C VAL A 56 -1.24 -6.08 -4.09
N SER A 57 -1.06 -7.39 -4.06
CA SER A 57 0.08 -8.07 -3.45
C SER A 57 0.86 -8.84 -4.52
N THR A 58 1.75 -9.73 -4.09
CA THR A 58 2.60 -10.56 -4.93
C THR A 58 2.59 -12.00 -4.43
N ASP A 59 2.88 -12.94 -5.32
CA ASP A 59 3.20 -14.33 -5.04
C ASP A 59 4.49 -14.51 -4.23
N TYR A 60 5.38 -13.49 -4.18
CA TYR A 60 6.62 -13.48 -3.37
C TYR A 60 6.37 -13.54 -1.85
N VAL A 61 5.11 -13.55 -1.41
CA VAL A 61 4.74 -13.86 -0.01
C VAL A 61 4.90 -15.34 0.32
N PHE A 62 5.11 -16.19 -0.70
CA PHE A 62 5.40 -17.61 -0.59
C PHE A 62 6.84 -17.88 -1.02
N ASP A 63 7.38 -19.00 -0.57
CA ASP A 63 8.75 -19.43 -0.88
C ASP A 63 8.92 -19.94 -2.34
N GLY A 64 7.80 -20.16 -3.05
CA GLY A 64 7.76 -20.87 -4.34
C GLY A 64 7.40 -22.35 -4.20
#